data_AF-A0A8D8Y8Y8-F1
#
_entry.id   AF-A0A8D8Y8Y8-F1
#
_cell.length_a   1.000
_cell.length_b   1.000
_cell.length_c   1.000
_cell.angle_alpha   90.00
_cell.angle_beta   90.00
_cell.angle_gamma   90.00
#
_symmetry.space_group_name_H-M   'P 1'
#
loop_
_entity.id
_entity.type
_entity.pdbx_description
1 polymer ?
#
loop_
_entity_poly.entity_id
_entity_poly.type
_entity_poly.pdbx_seq_one_letter_code
_entity_poly.pdbx_strand_id
1 'polypeptide(L)'
;MRRTCQRLALSCPGSTRATGTKADFSTPNTGAEADFSTPNTGTKTDFSTPNTRNQAVKSFEEIPGPKSLPFVGTLHKYLPLIGEYQFDRLHWNGLAKYRQYGPLVKEEIVPGVHLVWVFRPEDIETVFKSEGRYPERRSHLALEKYRLDHPEVYSTGGLLPTNGEEWWRIRSELQKGLSEIKHVRSNLDNVNNVMDEFMDLRIGHQATFQDFLPELERLYLECK
;
A
#
# COMPACT_ATOMS: atom_id res chain seq x y z
N MET A 1 -51.43 0.74 -13.12
CA MET A 1 -51.39 -0.32 -12.08
C MET A 1 -50.19 -0.06 -11.18
N ARG A 2 -50.44 0.52 -9.99
CA ARG A 2 -49.41 0.75 -8.96
C ARG A 2 -49.17 -0.57 -8.23
N ARG A 3 -47.94 -1.08 -8.19
CA ARG A 3 -47.56 -2.20 -7.33
C ARG A 3 -46.60 -1.70 -6.27
N THR A 4 -47.14 -1.60 -5.06
CA THR A 4 -46.47 -1.29 -3.80
C THR A 4 -45.55 -2.45 -3.44
N CYS A 5 -44.25 -2.21 -3.31
CA CYS A 5 -43.30 -3.17 -2.73
C CYS A 5 -43.23 -2.94 -1.22
N GLN A 6 -43.87 -3.84 -0.45
CA GLN A 6 -43.74 -3.88 1.01
C GLN A 6 -42.33 -4.37 1.40
N ARG A 7 -41.62 -3.57 2.19
CA ARG A 7 -40.40 -3.98 2.92
C ARG A 7 -40.79 -4.99 4.01
N LEU A 8 -40.33 -6.22 3.89
CA LEU A 8 -40.27 -7.18 4.99
C LEU A 8 -39.01 -6.88 5.81
N ALA A 9 -39.22 -6.39 7.04
CA ALA A 9 -38.18 -6.29 8.05
C ALA A 9 -37.97 -7.66 8.68
N LEU A 10 -36.81 -8.28 8.42
CA LEU A 10 -36.34 -9.44 9.20
C LEU A 10 -35.48 -8.92 10.34
N SER A 11 -35.98 -9.11 11.56
CA SER A 11 -35.28 -8.91 12.82
C SER A 11 -34.32 -10.08 13.05
N CYS A 12 -33.02 -9.79 13.15
CA CYS A 12 -32.02 -10.75 13.66
C CYS A 12 -31.76 -10.48 15.16
N PRO A 13 -31.83 -11.48 16.04
CA PRO A 13 -31.53 -11.31 17.45
C PRO A 13 -30.02 -11.41 17.75
N GLY A 14 -29.55 -10.46 18.57
CA GLY A 14 -28.46 -10.60 19.55
C GLY A 14 -27.11 -11.19 19.09
N SER A 15 -26.15 -10.32 18.75
CA SER A 15 -24.74 -10.66 18.78
C SER A 15 -24.05 -9.93 19.94
N THR A 16 -23.48 -10.70 20.86
CA THR A 16 -22.76 -10.26 22.05
C THR A 16 -21.47 -9.55 21.65
N ARG A 17 -21.32 -8.30 22.08
CA ARG A 17 -20.18 -7.42 21.80
C ARG A 17 -18.92 -7.90 22.53
N ALA A 18 -17.96 -8.47 21.80
CA ALA A 18 -16.61 -8.65 22.30
C ALA A 18 -15.90 -7.28 22.35
N THR A 19 -15.43 -6.88 23.53
CA THR A 19 -14.66 -5.67 23.75
C THR A 19 -13.22 -5.88 23.29
N GLY A 20 -12.92 -5.46 22.07
CA GLY A 20 -11.55 -5.25 21.59
C GLY A 20 -11.07 -3.86 21.99
N THR A 21 -9.95 -3.78 22.70
CA THR A 21 -9.28 -2.54 23.10
C THR A 21 -8.90 -1.74 21.84
N LYS A 22 -9.41 -0.52 21.73
CA LYS A 22 -9.00 0.44 20.70
C LYS A 22 -7.53 0.77 20.90
N ALA A 23 -6.73 0.71 19.83
CA ALA A 23 -5.41 1.30 19.83
C ALA A 23 -5.57 2.81 19.76
N ASP A 24 -5.25 3.50 20.86
CA ASP A 24 -5.27 4.97 20.93
C ASP A 24 -4.13 5.52 20.08
N PHE A 25 -4.48 6.11 18.93
CA PHE A 25 -3.57 6.95 18.17
C PHE A 25 -3.50 8.34 18.84
N SER A 26 -2.75 8.42 19.93
CA SER A 26 -2.41 9.68 20.58
C SER A 26 -1.02 10.14 20.10
N THR A 27 -0.97 11.11 19.18
CA THR A 27 0.26 11.85 18.88
C THR A 27 0.54 12.86 20.01
N PRO A 28 1.75 12.89 20.60
CA PRO A 28 2.13 13.99 21.49
C PRO A 28 2.24 15.27 20.68
N ASN A 29 1.48 16.28 21.10
CA ASN A 29 1.53 17.64 20.57
C ASN A 29 2.79 18.33 21.12
N THR A 30 3.88 18.32 20.36
CA THR A 30 5.04 19.18 20.63
C THR A 30 5.04 20.28 19.58
N GLY A 31 4.60 21.47 20.00
CA GLY A 31 4.59 22.67 19.19
C GLY A 31 6.00 23.01 18.70
N ALA A 32 6.20 22.88 17.40
CA ALA A 32 7.26 23.54 16.66
C ALA A 32 6.62 24.02 15.35
N GLU A 33 6.16 25.28 15.35
CA GLU A 33 5.80 25.99 14.13
C GLU A 33 7.07 26.08 13.26
N ALA A 34 7.11 25.31 12.18
CA ALA A 34 8.12 25.46 11.15
C ALA A 34 7.59 26.47 10.12
N ASP A 35 8.07 27.70 10.25
CA ASP A 35 7.78 28.83 9.39
C ASP A 35 8.37 28.55 7.98
N PHE A 36 7.51 28.27 6.99
CA PHE A 36 7.94 28.01 5.61
C PHE A 36 8.19 29.33 4.89
N SER A 37 9.32 29.95 5.18
CA SER A 37 9.85 31.05 4.38
C SER A 37 10.65 30.48 3.20
N THR A 38 10.13 30.66 1.97
CA THR A 38 10.81 30.28 0.73
C THR A 38 12.00 31.22 0.45
N PRO A 39 13.25 30.74 0.35
CA PRO A 39 14.33 31.52 -0.23
C PRO A 39 14.40 31.20 -1.73
N ASN A 40 13.97 32.15 -2.55
CA ASN A 40 14.22 32.16 -3.97
C ASN A 40 15.70 32.52 -4.19
N THR A 41 16.56 31.54 -4.39
CA THR A 41 17.91 31.77 -4.93
C THR A 41 18.34 30.55 -5.73
N GLY A 42 18.44 30.74 -7.04
CA GLY A 42 18.91 29.73 -7.98
C GLY A 42 20.28 29.20 -7.59
N THR A 43 20.29 28.01 -7.01
CA THR A 43 21.46 27.13 -6.97
C THR A 43 21.13 25.99 -7.91
N LYS A 44 21.78 25.98 -9.07
CA LYS A 44 21.85 24.78 -9.93
C LYS A 44 22.43 23.67 -9.04
N THR A 45 21.59 22.75 -8.59
CA THR A 45 22.07 21.47 -8.09
C THR A 45 22.70 20.78 -9.28
N ASP A 46 24.03 20.66 -9.24
CA ASP A 46 24.80 19.90 -10.22
C ASP A 46 24.20 18.49 -10.30
N PHE A 47 23.52 18.21 -11.41
CA PHE A 47 23.23 16.86 -11.87
C PHE A 47 24.56 16.23 -12.29
N SER A 48 25.37 15.89 -11.30
CA SER A 48 26.56 15.09 -11.52
C SER A 48 26.10 13.67 -11.81
N THR A 49 26.02 13.35 -13.11
CA THR A 49 26.08 11.97 -13.59
C THR A 49 27.19 11.25 -12.81
N PRO A 50 26.94 10.08 -12.19
CA PRO A 50 27.98 9.37 -11.49
C PRO A 50 29.08 9.08 -12.51
N ASN A 51 30.24 9.67 -12.26
CA ASN A 51 31.46 9.44 -12.98
C ASN A 51 31.68 7.93 -13.02
N THR A 52 31.51 7.28 -14.17
CA THR A 52 31.75 5.85 -14.40
C THR A 52 33.24 5.59 -14.25
N ARG A 53 33.73 5.65 -13.02
CA ARG A 53 35.04 5.15 -12.63
C ARG A 53 34.91 3.64 -12.65
N ASN A 54 35.91 2.98 -13.23
CA ASN A 54 36.17 1.54 -13.26
C ASN A 54 36.17 0.88 -11.86
N GLN A 55 35.08 0.97 -11.10
CA GLN A 55 34.86 0.16 -9.92
C GLN A 55 34.18 -1.12 -10.39
N ALA A 56 34.85 -2.24 -10.17
CA ALA A 56 34.26 -3.55 -10.35
C ALA A 56 32.93 -3.60 -9.60
N VAL A 57 31.89 -4.12 -10.24
CA VAL A 57 30.57 -4.30 -9.64
C VAL A 57 30.74 -5.17 -8.39
N LYS A 58 30.28 -4.67 -7.25
CA LYS A 58 30.32 -5.39 -5.98
C LYS A 58 29.39 -6.59 -6.02
N SER A 59 29.74 -7.62 -5.25
CA SER A 59 28.91 -8.81 -5.10
C SER A 59 27.60 -8.50 -4.35
N PHE A 60 26.59 -9.37 -4.53
CA PHE A 60 25.31 -9.25 -3.82
C PHE A 60 25.49 -9.40 -2.29
N GLU A 61 26.52 -10.13 -1.89
CA GLU A 61 26.93 -10.40 -0.53
C GLU A 61 27.34 -9.12 0.21
N GLU A 62 27.95 -8.18 -0.51
CA GLU A 62 28.47 -6.92 0.00
C GLU A 62 27.41 -5.82 0.19
N ILE A 63 26.16 -6.05 -0.20
CA ILE A 63 25.08 -5.09 0.09
C ILE A 63 24.90 -5.01 1.62
N PRO A 64 25.01 -3.81 2.22
CA PRO A 64 24.96 -3.66 3.67
C PRO A 64 23.57 -3.97 4.21
N GLY A 65 23.48 -4.36 5.48
CA GLY A 65 22.19 -4.56 6.14
C GLY A 65 22.26 -5.32 7.46
N PRO A 66 21.10 -5.61 8.07
CA PRO A 66 21.03 -6.34 9.32
C PRO A 66 21.66 -7.72 9.20
N LYS A 67 22.47 -8.08 10.20
CA LYS A 67 23.14 -9.38 10.24
C LYS A 67 22.11 -10.49 10.43
N SER A 68 22.17 -11.47 9.54
CA SER A 68 21.40 -12.70 9.60
C SER A 68 22.00 -13.66 10.61
N LEU A 69 21.18 -14.25 11.48
CA LEU A 69 21.60 -15.35 12.36
C LEU A 69 21.33 -16.70 11.68
N PRO A 70 22.15 -17.74 11.95
CA PRO A 70 21.88 -19.09 11.46
C PRO A 70 20.45 -19.54 11.82
N PHE A 71 19.77 -20.20 10.89
CA PHE A 71 18.42 -20.78 11.01
C PHE A 71 17.24 -19.81 11.17
N VAL A 72 17.42 -18.63 11.75
CA VAL A 72 16.32 -17.67 12.01
C VAL A 72 16.38 -16.41 11.15
N GLY A 73 17.49 -16.17 10.45
CA GLY A 73 17.66 -14.96 9.66
C GLY A 73 17.65 -13.70 10.55
N THR A 74 16.99 -12.66 10.07
CA THR A 74 16.78 -11.39 10.79
C THR A 74 15.47 -11.36 11.57
N LEU A 75 14.71 -12.45 11.60
CA LEU A 75 13.41 -12.53 12.29
C LEU A 75 13.49 -12.17 13.79
N HIS A 76 14.63 -12.46 14.43
CA HIS A 76 14.89 -12.08 15.82
C HIS A 76 14.80 -10.57 16.07
N LYS A 77 15.05 -9.73 15.06
CA LYS A 77 14.89 -8.28 15.13
C LYS A 77 13.43 -7.83 15.14
N TYR A 78 12.48 -8.72 14.85
CA TYR A 78 11.05 -8.45 14.84
C TYR A 78 10.31 -9.05 16.06
N LEU A 79 11.05 -9.63 17.01
CA LEU A 79 10.45 -10.20 18.22
C LEU A 79 9.85 -9.10 19.11
N PRO A 80 8.69 -9.35 19.75
CA PRO A 80 8.11 -8.37 20.66
C PRO A 80 9.05 -8.08 21.83
N LEU A 81 9.07 -6.82 22.30
CA LEU A 81 9.86 -6.29 23.43
C LEU A 81 11.37 -6.15 23.21
N ILE A 82 12.01 -7.09 22.50
CA ILE A 82 13.48 -7.10 22.29
C ILE A 82 13.90 -6.71 20.87
N GLY A 83 12.98 -6.81 19.90
CA GLY A 83 13.23 -6.51 18.51
C GLY A 83 13.32 -5.01 18.23
N GLU A 84 14.21 -4.64 17.31
CA GLU A 84 14.37 -3.28 16.79
C GLU A 84 13.28 -2.90 15.77
N TYR A 85 12.60 -3.89 15.20
CA TYR A 85 11.65 -3.74 14.09
C TYR A 85 10.26 -4.28 14.45
N GLN A 86 9.23 -3.74 13.78
CA GLN A 86 7.84 -4.16 13.99
C GLN A 86 7.16 -4.47 12.65
N PHE A 87 6.41 -5.57 12.58
CA PHE A 87 5.74 -5.98 11.34
C PHE A 87 4.63 -5.01 10.88
N ASP A 88 4.03 -4.28 11.81
CA ASP A 88 2.99 -3.28 11.56
C ASP A 88 3.54 -1.87 11.31
N ARG A 89 4.86 -1.66 11.46
CA ARG A 89 5.56 -0.38 11.28
C ARG A 89 6.69 -0.45 10.26
N LEU A 90 6.45 -1.08 9.11
CA LEU A 90 7.48 -1.26 8.07
C LEU A 90 8.10 0.05 7.56
N HIS A 91 7.35 1.16 7.56
CA HIS A 91 7.87 2.48 7.18
C HIS A 91 8.95 2.99 8.17
N TRP A 92 8.73 2.79 9.47
CA TRP A 92 9.75 3.11 10.48
C TRP A 92 10.96 2.19 10.39
N ASN A 93 10.74 0.89 10.15
CA ASN A 93 11.83 -0.06 9.93
C ASN A 93 12.67 0.36 8.72
N GLY A 94 12.02 0.76 7.62
CA GLY A 94 12.68 1.26 6.42
C GLY A 94 13.52 2.50 6.69
N LEU A 95 12.96 3.48 7.42
CA LEU A 95 13.69 4.70 7.81
C LEU A 95 14.90 4.38 8.71
N ALA A 96 14.75 3.48 9.69
CA ALA A 96 15.84 3.05 10.56
C ALA A 96 16.96 2.37 9.75
N LYS A 97 16.59 1.46 8.84
CA LYS A 97 17.53 0.80 7.93
C LYS A 97 18.25 1.77 7.01
N TYR A 98 17.53 2.73 6.43
CA TYR A 98 18.12 3.76 5.58
C TYR A 98 19.16 4.59 6.35
N ARG A 99 18.83 5.03 7.56
CA ARG A 99 19.75 5.80 8.41
C ARG A 99 21.00 5.01 8.81
N GLN A 100 20.85 3.71 9.05
CA GLN A 100 21.95 2.87 9.55
C GLN A 100 22.85 2.31 8.44
N TYR A 101 22.25 1.86 7.33
CA TYR A 101 22.94 1.10 6.28
C TYR A 101 23.03 1.86 4.94
N GLY A 102 22.27 2.94 4.79
CA GLY A 102 22.29 3.80 3.61
C GLY A 102 21.22 3.46 2.56
N PRO A 103 21.43 3.87 1.30
CA PRO A 103 20.39 3.90 0.26
C PRO A 103 20.01 2.55 -0.35
N LEU A 104 20.77 1.50 -0.07
CA LEU A 104 20.52 0.14 -0.55
C LEU A 104 20.82 -0.83 0.59
N VAL A 105 19.81 -1.60 1.01
CA VAL A 105 19.93 -2.46 2.20
C VAL A 105 19.45 -3.86 1.88
N LYS A 106 20.27 -4.86 2.19
CA LYS A 106 19.90 -6.27 2.06
C LYS A 106 19.54 -6.85 3.41
N GLU A 107 18.43 -7.53 3.47
CA GLU A 107 17.93 -8.21 4.66
C GLU A 107 17.59 -9.66 4.30
N GLU A 108 18.04 -10.61 5.10
CA GLU A 108 17.60 -12.00 5.00
C GLU A 108 16.57 -12.24 6.10
N ILE A 109 15.28 -12.19 5.75
CA ILE A 109 14.19 -12.26 6.74
C ILE A 109 14.18 -13.63 7.42
N VAL A 110 14.20 -14.67 6.60
CA VAL A 110 14.40 -16.08 6.98
C VAL A 110 15.48 -16.67 6.06
N PRO A 111 16.14 -17.78 6.46
CA PRO A 111 17.20 -18.37 5.65
C PRO A 111 16.79 -18.59 4.19
N GLY A 112 17.57 -18.05 3.25
CA GLY A 112 17.35 -18.16 1.80
C GLY A 112 16.30 -17.19 1.22
N VAL A 113 15.68 -16.33 2.03
CA VAL A 113 14.74 -15.31 1.55
C VAL A 113 15.34 -13.92 1.75
N HIS A 114 15.93 -13.40 0.67
CA HIS A 114 16.54 -12.08 0.65
C HIS A 114 15.54 -11.00 0.19
N LEU A 115 15.52 -9.90 0.93
CA LEU A 115 14.80 -8.68 0.64
C LEU A 115 15.83 -7.56 0.43
N VAL A 116 15.68 -6.81 -0.65
CA VAL A 116 16.50 -5.62 -0.90
C VAL A 116 15.62 -4.38 -0.79
N TRP A 117 15.94 -3.52 0.16
CA TRP A 117 15.33 -2.20 0.31
C TRP A 117 16.07 -1.21 -0.57
N VAL A 118 15.33 -0.56 -1.47
CA VAL A 118 15.86 0.43 -2.41
C VAL A 118 15.24 1.78 -2.08
N PHE A 119 16.06 2.77 -1.75
CA PHE A 119 15.58 4.08 -1.28
C PHE A 119 15.76 5.21 -2.29
N ARG A 120 16.76 5.10 -3.18
CA ARG A 120 17.05 6.14 -4.17
C ARG A 120 16.10 6.07 -5.37
N PRO A 121 15.54 7.20 -5.83
CA PRO A 121 14.68 7.23 -7.01
C PRO A 121 15.35 6.65 -8.26
N GLU A 122 16.65 6.89 -8.45
CA GLU A 122 17.38 6.42 -9.64
C GLU A 122 17.55 4.89 -9.65
N ASP A 123 17.75 4.30 -8.47
CA ASP A 123 17.82 2.85 -8.32
C ASP A 123 16.43 2.21 -8.50
N ILE A 124 15.39 2.84 -7.96
CA ILE A 124 14.00 2.41 -8.13
C ILE A 124 13.61 2.43 -9.61
N GLU A 125 13.95 3.48 -10.34
CA GLU A 125 13.76 3.57 -11.79
C GLU A 125 14.47 2.42 -12.52
N THR A 126 15.72 2.13 -12.13
CA THR A 126 16.50 1.04 -12.71
C THR A 126 15.84 -0.32 -12.48
N VAL A 127 15.30 -0.56 -11.28
CA VAL A 127 14.54 -1.78 -10.97
C VAL A 127 13.30 -1.89 -11.85
N PHE A 128 12.48 -0.85 -11.94
CA PHE A 128 11.26 -0.87 -12.75
C PHE A 128 11.53 -1.02 -14.25
N LYS A 129 12.62 -0.44 -14.77
CA LYS A 129 13.05 -0.66 -16.17
C LYS A 129 13.50 -2.10 -16.43
N SER A 130 13.95 -2.81 -15.40
CA SER A 130 14.51 -4.16 -15.50
C SER A 130 13.53 -5.28 -15.14
N GLU A 131 12.33 -4.95 -14.66
CA GLU A 131 11.32 -5.90 -14.15
C GLU A 131 10.75 -6.84 -15.25
N GLY A 132 10.82 -6.43 -16.51
CA GLY A 132 10.36 -7.21 -17.65
C GLY A 132 8.85 -7.10 -17.90
N ARG A 133 8.30 -8.03 -18.68
CA ARG A 133 6.91 -7.97 -19.15
C ARG A 133 5.88 -8.34 -18.07
N TYR A 134 6.24 -9.25 -17.18
CA TYR A 134 5.35 -9.84 -16.19
C TYR A 134 5.90 -9.55 -14.79
N PRO A 135 5.61 -8.38 -14.20
CA PRO A 135 6.02 -8.07 -12.83
C PRO A 135 5.44 -9.07 -11.84
N GLU A 136 6.27 -9.59 -10.95
CA GLU A 136 5.87 -10.56 -9.94
C GLU A 136 5.88 -9.95 -8.54
N ARG A 137 4.80 -10.19 -7.79
CA ARG A 137 4.66 -9.74 -6.41
C ARG A 137 4.37 -10.92 -5.51
N ARG A 138 5.24 -11.13 -4.51
CA ARG A 138 5.01 -12.11 -3.45
C ARG A 138 3.98 -11.58 -2.45
N SER A 139 2.72 -11.59 -2.84
CA SER A 139 1.59 -11.12 -2.03
C SER A 139 0.36 -12.01 -2.25
N HIS A 140 -0.58 -12.03 -1.30
CA HIS A 140 -1.92 -12.64 -1.46
C HIS A 140 -1.99 -14.14 -1.80
N LEU A 141 -0.92 -14.92 -1.55
CA LEU A 141 -0.88 -16.36 -1.85
C LEU A 141 -2.05 -17.16 -1.24
N ALA A 142 -2.46 -16.82 -0.02
CA ALA A 142 -3.60 -17.47 0.63
C ALA A 142 -4.93 -17.20 -0.11
N LEU A 143 -5.11 -15.97 -0.60
CA LEU A 143 -6.30 -15.60 -1.38
C LEU A 143 -6.29 -16.26 -2.76
N GLU A 144 -5.11 -16.35 -3.39
CA GLU A 144 -4.95 -17.09 -4.64
C GLU A 144 -5.38 -18.55 -4.46
N LYS A 145 -4.82 -19.23 -3.45
CA LYS A 145 -5.15 -20.62 -3.14
C LYS A 145 -6.64 -20.80 -2.91
N TYR A 146 -7.23 -19.96 -2.06
CA TYR A 146 -8.66 -20.01 -1.76
C TYR A 146 -9.53 -19.92 -3.03
N ARG A 147 -9.22 -18.99 -3.94
CA ARG A 147 -10.00 -18.82 -5.18
C ARG A 147 -9.85 -19.98 -6.14
N LEU A 148 -8.64 -20.51 -6.28
CA LEU A 148 -8.37 -21.67 -7.14
C LEU A 148 -9.03 -22.95 -6.62
N ASP A 149 -9.21 -23.07 -5.31
CA ASP A 149 -9.90 -24.20 -4.68
C ASP A 149 -11.43 -24.14 -4.82
N HIS A 150 -11.99 -22.99 -5.19
CA HIS A 150 -13.44 -22.75 -5.32
C HIS A 150 -13.81 -22.28 -6.74
N PRO A 151 -13.55 -23.10 -7.78
CA PRO A 151 -13.80 -22.73 -9.18
C PRO A 151 -15.29 -22.51 -9.50
N GLU A 152 -16.20 -23.01 -8.66
CA GLU A 152 -17.64 -22.76 -8.76
C GLU A 152 -18.03 -21.32 -8.42
N VAL A 153 -17.20 -20.60 -7.67
CA VAL A 153 -17.41 -19.19 -7.32
C VAL A 153 -16.47 -18.28 -8.12
N TYR A 154 -15.23 -18.70 -8.36
CA TYR A 154 -14.19 -17.87 -8.97
C TYR A 154 -13.64 -18.49 -10.24
N SER A 155 -13.62 -17.72 -11.32
CA SER A 155 -13.04 -18.17 -12.60
C SER A 155 -11.51 -18.14 -12.64
N THR A 156 -10.86 -17.38 -11.74
CA THR A 156 -9.40 -17.19 -11.69
C THR A 156 -8.94 -16.87 -10.26
N GLY A 157 -7.62 -16.87 -10.02
CA GLY A 157 -7.03 -16.28 -8.79
C GLY A 157 -7.29 -14.77 -8.66
N GLY A 158 -7.59 -14.11 -9.78
CA GLY A 158 -7.92 -12.69 -9.87
C GLY A 158 -6.71 -11.78 -10.05
N LEU A 159 -6.98 -10.49 -10.30
CA LEU A 159 -5.94 -9.53 -10.70
C LEU A 159 -4.84 -9.29 -9.65
N LEU A 160 -5.18 -9.29 -8.37
CA LEU A 160 -4.22 -8.99 -7.28
C LEU A 160 -3.33 -10.18 -6.91
N PRO A 161 -3.87 -11.41 -6.76
CA PRO A 161 -3.05 -12.54 -6.31
C PRO A 161 -2.24 -13.20 -7.42
N THR A 162 -2.75 -13.21 -8.65
CA THR A 162 -2.09 -13.90 -9.76
C THR A 162 -0.87 -13.13 -10.29
N ASN A 163 0.12 -13.86 -10.81
CA ASN A 163 1.34 -13.33 -11.43
C ASN A 163 1.53 -13.89 -12.87
N GLY A 164 2.61 -13.50 -13.55
CA GLY A 164 2.98 -14.09 -14.85
C GLY A 164 2.01 -13.78 -16.00
N GLU A 165 1.89 -14.73 -16.92
CA GLU A 165 1.05 -14.58 -18.12
C GLU A 165 -0.44 -14.49 -17.80
N GLU A 166 -0.92 -15.22 -16.79
CA GLU A 166 -2.33 -15.20 -16.39
C GLU A 166 -2.72 -13.84 -15.81
N TRP A 167 -1.85 -13.26 -14.98
CA TRP A 167 -2.02 -11.87 -14.54
C TRP A 167 -2.10 -10.90 -15.72
N TRP A 168 -1.23 -11.07 -16.71
CA TRP A 168 -1.23 -10.21 -17.90
C TRP A 168 -2.52 -10.36 -18.71
N ARG A 169 -3.04 -11.58 -18.86
CA ARG A 169 -4.31 -11.86 -19.54
C ARG A 169 -5.47 -11.13 -18.85
N ILE A 170 -5.58 -11.25 -17.53
CA ILE A 170 -6.62 -10.60 -16.73
C ILE A 170 -6.47 -9.08 -16.79
N ARG A 171 -5.26 -8.57 -16.55
CA ARG A 171 -4.95 -7.13 -16.55
C ARG A 171 -5.24 -6.47 -17.89
N SER A 172 -4.84 -7.10 -18.99
CA SER A 172 -4.97 -6.53 -20.33
C SER A 172 -6.43 -6.27 -20.70
N GLU A 173 -7.35 -7.10 -20.25
CA GLU A 173 -8.78 -6.90 -20.49
C GLU A 173 -9.38 -5.85 -19.54
N LEU A 174 -9.04 -5.89 -18.24
CA LEU A 174 -9.56 -4.92 -17.27
C LEU A 174 -9.07 -3.49 -17.52
N GLN A 175 -7.82 -3.32 -17.93
CA GLN A 175 -7.20 -2.01 -18.10
C GLN A 175 -7.88 -1.18 -19.20
N LYS A 176 -8.41 -1.82 -20.25
CA LYS A 176 -9.14 -1.14 -21.34
C LYS A 176 -10.36 -0.38 -20.80
N GLY A 177 -11.14 -1.02 -19.93
CA GLY A 177 -12.36 -0.41 -19.38
C GLY A 177 -12.11 0.62 -18.27
N LEU A 178 -11.02 0.48 -17.50
CA LEU A 178 -10.79 1.30 -16.30
C LEU A 178 -9.87 2.50 -16.53
N SER A 179 -8.85 2.36 -17.37
CA SER A 179 -7.76 3.34 -17.46
C SER A 179 -7.86 4.27 -18.67
N GLU A 180 -8.79 4.02 -19.59
CA GLU A 180 -9.00 4.94 -20.70
C GLU A 180 -9.67 6.22 -20.21
N ILE A 181 -9.08 7.36 -20.58
CA ILE A 181 -9.57 8.71 -20.20
C ILE A 181 -11.06 8.88 -20.52
N LYS A 182 -11.54 8.28 -21.60
CA LYS A 182 -12.95 8.33 -22.00
C LYS A 182 -13.87 7.70 -20.94
N HIS A 183 -13.50 6.53 -20.40
CA HIS A 183 -14.26 5.83 -19.38
C HIS A 183 -14.20 6.56 -18.03
N VAL A 184 -13.05 7.11 -17.68
CA VAL A 184 -12.92 7.96 -16.47
C VAL A 184 -13.84 9.18 -16.59
N ARG A 185 -13.86 9.85 -17.75
CA ARG A 185 -14.71 11.03 -17.98
C ARG A 185 -16.20 10.72 -17.91
N SER A 186 -16.64 9.57 -18.42
CA SER A 186 -18.07 9.21 -18.36
C SER A 186 -18.57 8.97 -16.94
N ASN A 187 -17.69 8.67 -15.99
CA ASN A 187 -18.07 8.46 -14.59
C ASN A 187 -18.06 9.75 -13.76
N LEU A 188 -17.55 10.88 -14.29
CA LEU A 188 -17.40 12.12 -13.53
C LEU A 188 -18.73 12.66 -13.02
N ASP A 189 -19.78 12.64 -13.85
CA ASP A 189 -21.10 13.13 -13.43
C ASP A 189 -21.67 12.28 -12.29
N ASN A 190 -21.47 10.95 -12.34
CA ASN A 190 -21.89 10.06 -11.27
C ASN A 190 -21.14 10.36 -9.97
N VAL A 191 -19.81 10.48 -10.04
CA VAL A 191 -18.97 10.82 -8.88
C VAL A 191 -19.36 12.19 -8.32
N ASN A 192 -19.57 13.20 -9.16
CA ASN A 192 -19.99 14.52 -8.72
C ASN A 192 -21.33 14.48 -7.99
N ASN A 193 -22.33 13.76 -8.51
CA ASN A 193 -23.62 13.61 -7.84
C ASN A 193 -23.48 12.96 -6.46
N VAL A 194 -22.67 11.89 -6.34
CA VAL A 194 -22.41 11.23 -5.05
C VAL A 194 -21.69 12.17 -4.08
N MET A 195 -20.74 12.97 -4.58
CA MET A 195 -20.02 13.95 -3.78
C MET A 195 -20.94 15.07 -3.29
N ASP A 196 -21.81 15.61 -4.15
CA ASP A 196 -22.78 16.64 -3.80
C ASP A 196 -23.76 16.12 -2.73
N GLU A 197 -24.31 14.92 -2.92
CA GLU A 197 -25.16 14.26 -1.93
C GLU A 197 -24.42 14.04 -0.60
N PHE A 198 -23.15 13.61 -0.65
CA PHE A 198 -22.34 13.45 0.54
C PHE A 198 -22.12 14.78 1.29
N MET A 199 -21.81 15.85 0.55
CA MET A 199 -21.64 17.18 1.13
C MET A 199 -22.92 17.68 1.79
N ASP A 200 -24.07 17.54 1.13
CA ASP A 200 -25.37 17.99 1.64
C ASP A 200 -25.81 17.19 2.88
N LEU A 201 -25.72 15.87 2.80
CA LEU A 201 -26.22 14.98 3.85
C LEU A 201 -25.29 14.89 5.06
N ARG A 202 -23.96 14.97 4.85
CA ARG A 202 -22.99 14.67 5.90
C ARG A 202 -22.22 15.91 6.37
N ILE A 203 -21.93 16.88 5.51
CA ILE A 203 -21.06 18.03 5.85
C ILE A 203 -21.85 19.32 6.13
N GLY A 204 -22.88 19.60 5.32
CA GLY A 204 -23.56 20.91 5.22
C GLY A 204 -24.30 21.43 6.47
N HIS A 205 -24.34 20.67 7.57
CA HIS A 205 -25.13 20.98 8.76
C HIS A 205 -24.31 21.11 10.06
N GLN A 206 -23.15 21.79 10.02
CA GLN A 206 -22.25 21.93 11.19
C GLN A 206 -21.79 20.58 11.76
N ALA A 207 -21.52 19.61 10.90
CA ALA A 207 -21.10 18.30 11.34
C ALA A 207 -19.71 18.38 11.99
N THR A 208 -19.66 18.07 13.28
CA THR A 208 -18.39 17.81 14.00
C THR A 208 -18.24 16.31 14.10
N PHE A 209 -17.16 15.80 13.53
CA PHE A 209 -16.85 14.37 13.57
C PHE A 209 -15.77 14.14 14.60
N GLN A 210 -16.01 13.21 15.53
CA GLN A 210 -14.93 12.65 16.35
C GLN A 210 -14.07 11.68 15.53
N ASP A 211 -14.69 10.93 14.62
CA ASP A 211 -14.04 10.03 13.68
C ASP A 211 -14.78 10.11 12.35
N PHE A 212 -14.07 10.56 11.32
CA PHE A 212 -14.63 10.75 9.98
C PHE A 212 -14.36 9.54 9.07
N LEU A 213 -13.55 8.57 9.51
CA LEU A 213 -13.19 7.41 8.70
C LEU A 213 -14.42 6.60 8.24
N PRO A 214 -15.43 6.30 9.08
CA PRO A 214 -16.62 5.57 8.63
C PRO A 214 -17.39 6.30 7.51
N GLU A 215 -17.31 7.63 7.47
CA GLU A 215 -17.96 8.43 6.44
C GLU A 215 -17.22 8.37 5.13
N LEU A 216 -15.89 8.43 5.19
CA LEU A 216 -15.03 8.20 4.03
C LEU A 216 -15.21 6.79 3.47
N GLU A 217 -15.25 5.76 4.33
CA GLU A 217 -15.45 4.37 3.89
C GLU A 217 -16.76 4.19 3.14
N ARG A 218 -17.85 4.79 3.63
CA ARG A 218 -19.14 4.79 2.92
C ARG A 218 -19.04 5.52 1.58
N LEU A 219 -18.44 6.70 1.56
CA LEU A 219 -18.25 7.47 0.34
C LEU A 219 -17.47 6.66 -0.72
N TYR A 220 -16.38 6.01 -0.33
CA TYR A 220 -15.58 5.19 -1.25
C TYR A 220 -16.32 3.97 -1.80
N LEU A 221 -17.31 3.43 -1.08
CA LEU A 221 -18.13 2.32 -1.57
C LEU A 221 -19.19 2.75 -2.59
N GLU A 222 -19.63 4.02 -2.54
CA GLU A 222 -20.62 4.59 -3.46
C GLU A 222 -19.97 5.18 -4.73
N CYS A 223 -18.73 5.68 -4.64
CA CYS A 223 -17.95 6.15 -5.78
C CYS A 223 -17.46 4.97 -6.66
N LYS A 224 -18.31 4.51 -7.59
CA LYS A 224 -18.00 3.48 -8.60
C LYS A 224 -17.90 4.04 -10.01
#